data_AF-A0A0T6YC35-F1
#
_entry.id   AF-A0A0T6YC35-F1
#
_cell.length_a   1.000
_cell.length_b   1.000
_cell.length_c   1.000
_cell.angle_alpha   90.00
_cell.angle_beta   90.00
_cell.angle_gamma   90.00
#
_symmetry.space_group_name_H-M   'P 1'
#
loop_
_entity.id
_entity.type
_entity.pdbx_description
1 polymer ?
#
loop_
_entity_poly.entity_id
_entity_poly.type
_entity_poly.pdbx_seq_one_letter_code
_entity_poly.pdbx_strand_id
1 'polypeptide(L)' 'MAWQKSSEQTGRDYLSVKLDDPSLPAPIYATLAEIEGEDGYQLIWSRSNRD' A
#
# COMPACT_ATOMS: atom_id res chain seq x y z
N MET A 1 1.01 -1.11 11.67
CA MET A 1 0.54 -2.48 11.36
C MET A 1 0.47 -2.61 9.85
N ALA A 2 1.06 -3.65 9.28
CA ALA A 2 1.01 -3.94 7.85
C ALA A 2 0.08 -5.14 7.64
N TRP A 3 -0.86 -5.04 6.72
CA TRP A 3 -1.79 -6.11 6.36
C TRP A 3 -1.34 -6.71 5.04
N GLN A 4 -0.88 -7.95 5.09
CA GLN A 4 -0.66 -8.74 3.88
C GLN A 4 -2.01 -9.21 3.36
N LYS A 5 -2.33 -8.84 2.14
CA LYS A 5 -3.54 -9.25 1.44
C LYS A 5 -3.12 -9.93 0.14
N SER A 6 -3.63 -11.13 -0.06
CA SER A 6 -3.50 -11.82 -1.33
C SER A 6 -4.65 -11.37 -2.23
N SER A 7 -4.34 -10.87 -3.42
CA SER A 7 -5.33 -10.43 -4.40
C SER A 7 -6.01 -11.64 -5.02
N GLU A 8 -7.26 -11.91 -4.63
CA GLU A 8 -8.04 -13.03 -5.18
C GLU A 8 -8.28 -12.89 -6.70
N GLN A 9 -8.28 -11.66 -7.23
CA GLN A 9 -8.49 -11.38 -8.65
C GLN A 9 -7.26 -11.56 -9.53
N THR A 10 -6.05 -11.38 -8.99
CA THR A 10 -4.81 -11.45 -9.78
C THR A 10 -3.86 -12.55 -9.31
N GLY A 11 -4.16 -13.21 -8.18
CA GLY A 11 -3.29 -14.18 -7.52
C GLY A 11 -2.01 -13.57 -6.92
N ARG A 12 -1.88 -12.23 -6.91
CA ARG A 12 -0.67 -11.55 -6.47
C ARG A 12 -0.77 -11.12 -5.02
N ASP A 13 0.30 -11.31 -4.26
CA ASP A 13 0.39 -10.80 -2.89
C ASP A 13 0.68 -9.31 -2.91
N TYR A 14 -0.08 -8.56 -2.09
CA TYR A 14 0.16 -7.15 -1.85
C TYR A 14 0.14 -6.85 -0.36
N LEU A 15 1.04 -5.96 0.08
CA LEU A 15 1.11 -5.51 1.46
C LEU A 15 0.50 -4.12 1.56
N SER A 16 -0.66 -4.00 2.20
CA SER A 16 -1.23 -2.70 2.53
C SER A 16 -0.78 -2.26 3.93
N VAL A 17 -0.19 -1.08 4.02
CA VAL A 17 0.25 -0.44 5.26
C VAL A 17 -0.52 0.86 5.43
N LYS A 18 -1.09 1.07 6.61
CA LYS A 18 -1.65 2.38 7.00
C LYS A 18 -0.72 3.00 8.02
N LEU A 19 -0.15 4.16 7.68
CA LEU A 19 0.52 5.04 8.63
C LEU A 19 -0.49 6.09 9.09
N ASP A 20 -1.00 5.86 10.29
CA ASP A 20 -1.92 6.76 11.00
C ASP A 20 -1.14 7.26 12.22
N ASP A 21 -0.30 8.27 11.97
CA ASP A 21 0.48 8.90 13.02
C ASP A 21 -0.16 10.26 13.33
N PRO A 22 -0.43 10.58 14.61
CA PRO A 22 -1.07 11.84 15.01
C PRO A 22 -0.21 13.08 14.70
N SER A 23 1.08 12.91 14.37
CA SER A 23 1.97 13.98 13.91
C SER A 23 1.83 14.24 12.40
N LEU A 24 1.18 13.35 11.65
CA LEU A 24 0.92 13.54 10.23
C LEU A 24 -0.39 14.34 10.03
N PRO A 25 -0.41 15.31 9.09
CA PRO A 25 -1.62 16.09 8.80
C PRO A 25 -2.75 15.25 8.21
N ALA A 26 -2.45 14.09 7.63
CA ALA A 26 -3.41 13.12 7.15
C ALA A 26 -2.83 11.69 7.19
N PRO A 27 -3.69 10.67 7.35
CA PRO A 27 -3.26 9.28 7.29
C PRO A 27 -2.72 8.94 5.89
N ILE A 28 -1.63 8.17 5.86
CA ILE A 28 -0.99 7.69 4.64
C ILE A 28 -1.36 6.23 4.44
N TYR A 29 -1.85 5.92 3.25
CA TYR A 29 -2.12 4.55 2.83
C TYR A 29 -1.06 4.14 1.81
N ALA A 30 -0.32 3.09 2.10
CA ALA A 30 0.66 2.51 1.20
C ALA A 30 0.24 1.08 0.84
N THR A 31 0.44 0.70 -0.42
CA THR A 31 0.21 -0.64 -0.92
C THR A 31 1.43 -1.04 -1.74
N LEU A 32 2.13 -2.08 -1.29
CA LEU A 32 3.22 -2.70 -2.00
C LEU A 32 2.67 -3.88 -2.80
N ALA A 33 2.88 -3.94 -4.10
CA ALA A 33 2.41 -5.04 -4.96
C ALA A 33 3.52 -5.50 -5.91
N GLU A 34 3.56 -6.79 -6.23
CA GLU A 34 4.52 -7.34 -7.20
C GLU A 34 4.17 -6.94 -8.64
N ILE A 35 5.19 -6.53 -9.39
CA ILE A 35 5.08 -6.19 -10.81
C ILE A 35 5.22 -7.48 -11.62
N GLU A 36 4.20 -7.85 -12.41
CA GLU A 36 4.33 -9.00 -13.31
C GLU A 36 5.35 -8.70 -14.40
N GLY A 37 6.34 -9.57 -14.53
CA GLY A 37 7.36 -9.49 -15.58
C GLY A 37 8.62 -8.72 -15.19
N GLU A 38 8.69 -8.15 -13.98
CA GLU A 38 9.89 -7.50 -13.43
C GLU A 38 10.20 -8.06 -12.04
N ASP A 39 11.49 -8.21 -11.73
CA ASP A 39 11.95 -8.53 -10.37
C ASP A 39 11.87 -7.25 -9.53
N GLY A 40 10.65 -6.90 -9.10
CA GLY A 40 10.38 -5.63 -8.48
C GLY A 40 9.01 -5.52 -7.82
N TYR A 41 8.97 -4.70 -6.77
CA TYR A 41 7.74 -4.34 -6.08
C TYR A 41 7.35 -2.90 -6.42
N GLN A 42 6.10 -2.68 -6.79
CA GLN A 42 5.53 -1.36 -6.92
C GLN A 42 4.95 -0.90 -5.58
N LEU A 43 5.45 0.22 -5.07
CA LEU A 43 4.89 0.89 -3.90
C LEU A 43 3.96 2.02 -4.34
N ILE A 44 2.66 1.81 -4.23
CA ILE A 44 1.65 2.85 -4.41
C ILE A 44 1.37 3.48 -3.05
N TRP A 45 1.48 4.80 -2.94
CA TRP A 45 1.18 5.52 -1.71
C TRP A 45 0.23 6.68 -2.01
N SER A 46 -0.79 6.79 -1.16
CA SER A 46 -1.87 7.75 -1.27
C SER A 46 -1.99 8.51 0.03
N ARG A 47 -1.95 9.84 -0.06
CA ARG A 47 -2.27 10.76 1.03
C ARG A 47 -3.66 11.33 0.78
N SER A 48 -4.55 11.26 1.76
CA SER A 48 -5.79 12.03 1.71
C SER A 48 -5.43 13.49 1.95
N ASN A 49 -5.21 14.26 0.89
CA ASN A 49 -5.04 15.71 1.00
C ASN A 49 -6.42 16.28 1.35
N ARG A 50 -6.74 16.33 2.64
CA ARG A 50 -7.92 17.04 3.14
C ARG A 50 -7.59 18.52 3.04
N ASP A 51 -7.78 19.06 1.84
CA ASP A 51 -8.07 20.49 1.67
C ASP A 51 -9.45 20.78 2.29
#